data_AF-A0A933LP08-F1
#
_entry.id   AF-A0A933LP08-F1
#
_cell.length_a   1.000
_cell.length_b   1.000
_cell.length_c   1.000
_cell.angle_alpha   90.00
_cell.angle_beta   90.00
_cell.angle_gamma   90.00
#
_symmetry.space_group_name_H-M   'P 1'
#
loop_
_entity.id
_entity.type
_entity.pdbx_description
1 polymer ?
#
loop_
_entity_poly.entity_id
_entity_poly.type
_entity_poly.pdbx_seq_one_letter_code
_entity_poly.pdbx_strand_id
1 'polypeptide(L)'
;MKLFTAVVTALALASAGAAEAQTVLKYATQLPKTHHLTKADYRFAELVEEKSGGRLKVEVYPAGQLYSGPSLVKAVTSGAIEMGIVYGGAWTGPLPLIDLFDIPFLFGDYGAVQRALRGRTGELLRTEMEKREVAKYTTLANASYSIWPVMINLKSWNAFPADLKKVLEEAGAAHEGMTFANAAGEDDESIKLLRKRQEVVHVLTAEERAEWAKRMDAVRAEWLSRAGKEGGDVLKWIGEGW
;
A
#
# COMPACT_ATOMS: atom_id res chain seq x y z
N MET A 1 28.59 -70.74 40.97
CA MET A 1 29.29 -69.49 41.33
C MET A 1 29.58 -68.71 40.05
N LYS A 2 28.82 -67.63 39.80
CA LYS A 2 29.25 -66.33 39.22
C LYS A 2 27.99 -65.51 38.89
N LEU A 3 27.89 -64.39 39.60
CA LEU A 3 26.98 -63.25 39.39
C LEU A 3 27.30 -62.53 38.05
N PHE A 4 26.56 -61.42 37.80
CA PHE A 4 26.79 -60.29 36.87
C PHE A 4 25.84 -60.33 35.65
N THR A 5 25.05 -59.30 35.27
CA THR A 5 24.78 -57.94 35.77
C THR A 5 23.48 -57.50 35.09
N ALA A 6 22.57 -56.84 35.82
CA ALA A 6 21.42 -56.19 35.24
C ALA A 6 21.86 -54.97 34.40
N VAL A 7 21.56 -54.97 33.10
CA VAL A 7 21.70 -53.79 32.24
C VAL A 7 20.41 -52.98 32.39
N VAL A 8 20.50 -51.88 33.14
CA VAL A 8 19.49 -50.83 33.14
C VAL A 8 19.69 -50.02 31.87
N THR A 9 18.84 -50.24 30.86
CA THR A 9 18.77 -49.38 29.68
C THR A 9 18.05 -48.10 30.08
N ALA A 10 18.80 -47.02 30.32
CA ALA A 10 18.23 -45.69 30.50
C ALA A 10 17.59 -45.25 29.17
N LEU A 11 16.26 -45.16 29.16
CA LEU A 11 15.50 -44.52 28.09
C LEU A 11 15.80 -43.01 28.16
N ALA A 12 16.76 -42.55 27.36
CA ALA A 12 16.87 -41.12 27.07
C ALA A 12 15.64 -40.74 26.24
N LEU A 13 14.58 -40.24 26.88
CA LEU A 13 13.57 -39.44 26.19
C LEU A 13 14.28 -38.20 25.64
N ALA A 14 14.75 -38.29 24.41
CA ALA A 14 15.00 -37.10 23.62
C ALA A 14 13.64 -36.39 23.48
N SER A 15 13.46 -35.30 24.21
CA SER A 15 12.45 -34.31 23.90
C SER A 15 12.80 -33.70 22.54
N ALA A 16 12.45 -34.40 21.47
CA ALA A 16 12.30 -33.78 20.17
C ALA A 16 11.15 -32.78 20.33
N GLY A 17 11.48 -31.54 20.63
CA GLY A 17 10.52 -30.45 20.51
C GLY A 17 9.93 -30.54 19.11
N ALA A 18 8.60 -30.66 19.02
CA ALA A 18 7.93 -30.69 17.73
C ALA A 18 8.41 -29.48 16.93
N ALA A 19 9.08 -29.72 15.81
CA ALA A 19 9.40 -28.66 14.87
C ALA A 19 8.07 -28.07 14.42
N GLU A 20 7.78 -26.85 14.85
CA GLU A 20 6.54 -26.19 14.50
C GLU A 20 6.54 -25.97 12.98
N ALA A 21 5.52 -26.49 12.30
CA ALA A 21 5.46 -26.42 10.85
C ALA A 21 5.44 -24.96 10.39
N GLN A 22 6.37 -24.58 9.51
CA GLN A 22 6.41 -23.24 8.93
C GLN A 22 5.09 -22.96 8.19
N THR A 23 4.41 -21.88 8.57
CA THR A 23 3.20 -21.43 7.89
C THR A 23 3.59 -20.51 6.73
N VAL A 24 3.15 -20.86 5.52
CA VAL A 24 3.42 -20.07 4.32
C VAL A 24 2.19 -19.20 3.99
N LEU A 25 2.40 -17.89 3.84
CA LEU A 25 1.39 -16.90 3.50
C LEU A 25 1.60 -16.42 2.07
N LYS A 26 0.62 -16.64 1.19
CA LYS A 26 0.66 -16.08 -0.16
C LYS A 26 0.33 -14.60 -0.10
N TYR A 27 1.21 -13.78 -0.66
CA TYR A 27 1.08 -12.33 -0.71
C TYR A 27 1.08 -11.86 -2.16
N ALA A 28 -0.02 -11.27 -2.63
CA ALA A 28 -0.13 -10.81 -4.01
C ALA A 28 -0.02 -9.28 -4.13
N THR A 29 0.66 -8.82 -5.18
CA THR A 29 0.74 -7.40 -5.56
C THR A 29 0.65 -7.25 -7.08
N GLN A 30 -0.06 -6.22 -7.54
CA GLN A 30 -0.20 -5.92 -8.98
C GLN A 30 1.04 -5.24 -9.59
N LEU A 31 1.97 -4.80 -8.74
CA LEU A 31 3.14 -4.03 -9.15
C LEU A 31 4.33 -4.94 -9.51
N PRO A 32 5.18 -4.54 -10.48
CA PRO A 32 6.34 -5.32 -10.86
C PRO A 32 7.40 -5.34 -9.77
N LYS A 33 8.26 -6.37 -9.76
CA LYS A 33 9.35 -6.54 -8.77
C LYS A 33 10.27 -5.32 -8.61
N THR A 34 10.42 -4.50 -9.65
CA THR A 34 11.27 -3.31 -9.64
C THR A 34 10.65 -2.10 -8.93
N HIS A 35 9.34 -2.12 -8.69
CA HIS A 35 8.60 -1.03 -8.05
C HIS A 35 8.98 -0.90 -6.57
N HIS A 36 9.07 0.31 -6.03
CA HIS A 36 9.47 0.53 -4.63
C HIS A 36 8.55 -0.17 -3.62
N LEU A 37 7.23 -0.12 -3.82
CA LEU A 37 6.27 -0.86 -2.99
C LEU A 37 6.56 -2.36 -2.98
N THR A 38 6.82 -2.96 -4.15
CA THR A 38 7.15 -4.39 -4.23
C THR A 38 8.49 -4.73 -3.59
N LYS A 39 9.48 -3.83 -3.63
CA LYS A 39 10.72 -3.99 -2.86
C LYS A 39 10.44 -3.97 -1.35
N ALA A 40 9.56 -3.09 -0.87
CA ALA A 40 9.12 -3.06 0.53
C ALA A 40 8.36 -4.35 0.90
N ASP A 41 7.53 -4.90 0.00
CA ASP A 41 6.82 -6.18 0.20
C ASP A 41 7.81 -7.34 0.40
N TYR A 42 8.89 -7.40 -0.38
CA TYR A 42 9.95 -8.40 -0.17
C TYR A 42 10.68 -8.20 1.16
N ARG A 43 10.96 -6.95 1.55
CA ARG A 43 11.60 -6.68 2.84
C ARG A 43 10.67 -7.01 4.01
N PHE A 44 9.36 -6.79 3.87
CA PHE A 44 8.35 -7.24 4.81
C PHE A 44 8.40 -8.76 4.96
N ALA A 45 8.45 -9.50 3.86
CA ALA A 45 8.54 -10.96 3.88
C ALA A 45 9.78 -11.48 4.63
N GLU A 46 10.95 -10.87 4.38
CA GLU A 46 12.19 -11.17 5.10
C GLU A 46 12.06 -10.91 6.61
N LEU A 47 11.51 -9.75 6.99
CA LEU A 47 11.35 -9.37 8.40
C LEU A 47 10.39 -10.31 9.13
N VAL A 48 9.32 -10.76 8.48
CA VAL A 48 8.37 -11.73 9.04
C VAL A 48 9.06 -13.06 9.29
N GLU A 49 9.83 -13.56 8.32
CA GLU A 49 10.56 -14.83 8.47
C GLU A 49 11.63 -14.74 9.56
N GLU A 50 12.42 -13.67 9.57
CA GLU A 50 13.46 -13.42 10.58
C GLU A 50 12.87 -13.31 12.00
N LYS A 51 11.90 -12.42 12.20
CA LYS A 51 11.34 -12.13 13.53
C LYS A 51 10.44 -13.24 14.06
N SER A 52 9.87 -14.08 13.19
CA SER A 52 9.11 -15.26 13.60
C SER A 52 10.00 -16.47 13.92
N GLY A 53 11.32 -16.37 13.75
CA GLY A 53 12.23 -17.51 13.88
C GLY A 53 11.96 -18.60 12.84
N GLY A 54 11.52 -18.20 11.64
CA GLY A 54 11.17 -19.12 10.53
C GLY A 54 9.78 -19.75 10.63
N ARG A 55 8.98 -19.44 11.66
CA ARG A 55 7.62 -19.99 11.82
C ARG A 55 6.63 -19.47 10.79
N LEU A 56 6.88 -18.27 10.26
CA LEU A 56 6.12 -17.67 9.17
C LEU A 56 7.03 -17.48 7.97
N LYS A 57 6.50 -17.72 6.77
CA LYS A 57 7.12 -17.34 5.51
C LYS A 57 6.11 -16.62 4.64
N VAL A 58 6.46 -15.46 4.13
CA VAL A 58 5.61 -14.73 3.19
C VAL A 58 6.16 -14.92 1.78
N GLU A 59 5.35 -15.48 0.89
CA GLU A 59 5.70 -15.65 -0.52
C GLU A 59 5.04 -14.54 -1.34
N VAL A 60 5.86 -13.62 -1.87
CA VAL A 60 5.41 -12.47 -2.65
C VAL A 60 5.28 -12.83 -4.13
N TYR A 61 4.07 -12.67 -4.66
CA TYR A 61 3.67 -12.88 -6.05
C TYR A 61 3.44 -11.53 -6.74
N PRO A 62 4.45 -10.97 -7.44
CA PRO A 62 4.38 -9.65 -8.05
C PRO A 62 3.66 -9.65 -9.40
N ALA A 63 3.53 -8.47 -9.99
CA ALA A 63 3.04 -8.25 -11.36
C ALA A 63 1.66 -8.87 -11.64
N GLY A 64 0.81 -8.97 -10.61
CA GLY A 64 -0.53 -9.51 -10.75
C GLY A 64 -0.58 -11.01 -11.10
N GLN A 65 0.47 -11.77 -10.78
CA GLN A 65 0.56 -13.21 -11.06
C GLN A 65 -0.61 -14.03 -10.51
N LEU A 66 -1.11 -13.66 -9.32
CA LEU A 66 -2.27 -14.31 -8.70
C LEU A 66 -3.55 -13.50 -8.92
N TYR A 67 -3.54 -12.24 -8.48
CA TYR A 67 -4.70 -11.35 -8.54
C TYR A 67 -4.25 -9.88 -8.65
N SER A 68 -5.17 -9.01 -9.10
CA SER A 68 -4.97 -7.55 -9.18
C SER A 68 -6.28 -6.79 -8.95
N GLY A 69 -6.16 -5.51 -8.57
CA GLY A 69 -7.31 -4.61 -8.38
C GLY A 69 -8.42 -5.21 -7.50
N PRO A 70 -9.71 -5.01 -7.85
CA PRO A 70 -10.83 -5.52 -7.06
C PRO A 70 -10.86 -7.05 -6.89
N SER A 71 -10.24 -7.81 -7.81
CA SER A 71 -10.18 -9.28 -7.67
C SER A 71 -9.28 -9.72 -6.52
N LEU A 72 -8.22 -8.95 -6.25
CA LEU A 72 -7.30 -9.18 -5.15
C LEU A 72 -7.98 -8.98 -3.79
N VAL A 73 -8.78 -7.92 -3.64
CA VAL A 73 -9.60 -7.69 -2.44
C VAL A 73 -10.48 -8.91 -2.15
N LYS A 74 -11.23 -9.39 -3.16
CA LYS A 74 -12.09 -10.57 -3.02
C LYS A 74 -11.31 -11.84 -2.66
N ALA A 75 -10.12 -12.04 -3.23
CA ALA A 75 -9.29 -13.20 -2.96
C ALA A 75 -8.81 -13.24 -1.50
N VAL A 76 -8.35 -12.10 -0.96
CA VAL A 76 -7.96 -11.99 0.46
C VAL A 76 -9.17 -12.13 1.38
N THR A 77 -10.29 -11.44 1.10
CA THR A 77 -11.48 -11.50 1.96
C THR A 77 -12.09 -12.91 2.03
N SER A 78 -12.12 -13.63 0.91
CA SER A 78 -12.62 -15.01 0.86
C SER A 78 -11.65 -16.04 1.46
N GLY A 79 -10.38 -15.69 1.64
CA GLY A 79 -9.33 -16.60 2.10
C GLY A 79 -8.78 -17.51 1.00
N ALA A 80 -8.97 -17.15 -0.28
CA ALA A 80 -8.31 -17.84 -1.40
C ALA A 80 -6.79 -17.61 -1.39
N ILE A 81 -6.35 -16.49 -0.82
CA ILE A 81 -4.96 -16.19 -0.44
C ILE A 81 -4.96 -15.49 0.92
N GLU A 82 -3.84 -15.56 1.64
CA GLU A 82 -3.74 -15.03 2.99
C GLU A 82 -3.54 -13.53 3.01
N MET A 83 -2.77 -12.98 2.07
CA MET A 83 -2.34 -11.58 2.10
C MET A 83 -2.29 -10.94 0.72
N GLY A 84 -2.31 -9.61 0.70
CA GLY A 84 -2.00 -8.85 -0.51
C GLY A 84 -2.00 -7.34 -0.27
N ILE A 85 -1.50 -6.61 -1.24
CA ILE A 85 -1.47 -5.15 -1.25
C ILE A 85 -2.08 -4.65 -2.56
N VAL A 86 -2.98 -3.68 -2.45
CA VAL A 86 -3.69 -3.11 -3.59
C VAL A 86 -3.88 -1.62 -3.39
N TYR A 87 -3.98 -0.88 -4.49
CA TYR A 87 -4.35 0.52 -4.45
C TYR A 87 -5.69 0.73 -3.72
N GLY A 88 -5.76 1.75 -2.86
CA GLY A 88 -6.93 2.09 -2.05
C GLY A 88 -8.23 2.17 -2.85
N GLY A 89 -8.22 2.75 -4.04
CA GLY A 89 -9.41 2.85 -4.90
C GLY A 89 -10.03 1.51 -5.33
N ALA A 90 -9.34 0.37 -5.13
CA ALA A 90 -9.96 -0.95 -5.31
C ALA A 90 -11.06 -1.26 -4.27
N TRP A 91 -11.13 -0.48 -3.19
CA TRP A 91 -12.03 -0.65 -2.06
C TRP A 91 -13.22 0.32 -2.05
N THR A 92 -13.32 1.26 -3.00
CA THR A 92 -14.37 2.30 -3.03
C THR A 92 -15.80 1.74 -2.93
N GLY A 93 -16.08 0.60 -3.57
CA GLY A 93 -17.39 -0.06 -3.47
C GLY A 93 -17.72 -0.55 -2.06
N PRO A 94 -16.91 -1.46 -1.47
CA PRO A 94 -17.19 -2.01 -0.14
C PRO A 94 -16.84 -1.09 1.05
N LEU A 95 -15.93 -0.13 0.89
CA LEU A 95 -15.47 0.79 1.93
C LEU A 95 -15.40 2.23 1.38
N PRO A 96 -16.54 2.94 1.25
CA PRO A 96 -16.56 4.30 0.72
C PRO A 96 -15.67 5.30 1.48
N LEU A 97 -15.38 5.02 2.75
CA LEU A 97 -14.48 5.85 3.57
C LEU A 97 -13.05 5.91 2.99
N ILE A 98 -12.61 4.86 2.27
CA ILE A 98 -11.26 4.81 1.70
C ILE A 98 -11.05 5.86 0.59
N ASP A 99 -12.14 6.33 -0.04
CA ASP A 99 -12.12 7.41 -1.04
C ASP A 99 -11.56 8.72 -0.46
N LEU A 100 -11.52 8.87 0.88
CA LEU A 100 -10.96 10.03 1.56
C LEU A 100 -9.61 10.41 0.94
N PHE A 101 -8.71 9.44 0.79
CA PHE A 101 -7.34 9.67 0.30
C PHE A 101 -7.25 10.07 -1.17
N ASP A 102 -8.31 9.83 -1.94
CA ASP A 102 -8.42 10.17 -3.35
C ASP A 102 -9.19 11.47 -3.61
N ILE A 103 -9.71 12.14 -2.56
CA ILE A 103 -10.36 13.45 -2.70
C ILE A 103 -9.30 14.50 -3.08
N PRO A 104 -9.41 15.12 -4.27
CA PRO A 104 -8.43 16.12 -4.68
C PRO A 104 -8.39 17.29 -3.69
N PHE A 105 -7.19 17.75 -3.37
CA PHE A 105 -6.89 18.84 -2.44
C PHE A 105 -7.41 18.62 -1.02
N LEU A 106 -7.85 17.41 -0.63
CA LEU A 106 -8.05 17.08 0.79
C LEU A 106 -6.73 17.25 1.54
N PHE A 107 -5.63 16.88 0.91
CA PHE A 107 -4.30 17.08 1.42
C PHE A 107 -3.49 17.97 0.47
N GLY A 108 -2.50 18.68 1.00
CA GLY A 108 -1.32 19.10 0.25
C GLY A 108 -1.41 20.18 -0.83
N ASP A 109 -2.04 19.96 -1.99
CA ASP A 109 -2.17 20.87 -3.19
C ASP A 109 -2.76 20.07 -4.43
N TYR A 110 -3.04 20.59 -5.66
CA TYR A 110 -2.72 20.08 -7.05
C TYR A 110 -3.53 20.66 -8.21
N GLY A 111 -3.07 21.79 -8.69
CA GLY A 111 -3.49 22.53 -9.84
C GLY A 111 -3.79 21.75 -11.14
N ALA A 112 -2.96 21.88 -12.16
CA ALA A 112 -3.29 21.85 -13.60
C ALA A 112 -4.26 20.82 -14.27
N VAL A 113 -4.85 19.83 -13.61
CA VAL A 113 -5.53 18.69 -14.27
C VAL A 113 -6.77 19.09 -15.09
N GLN A 114 -7.56 20.08 -14.68
CA GLN A 114 -8.85 20.33 -15.32
C GLN A 114 -8.84 21.27 -16.54
N ARG A 115 -7.80 22.06 -16.78
CA ARG A 115 -7.77 22.96 -17.97
C ARG A 115 -7.38 22.24 -19.27
N ALA A 116 -6.92 21.00 -19.19
CA ALA A 116 -6.34 20.25 -20.30
C ALA A 116 -7.32 19.36 -21.09
N LEU A 117 -8.47 18.96 -20.52
CA LEU A 117 -9.22 17.79 -21.03
C LEU A 117 -10.46 18.07 -21.90
N ARG A 118 -10.86 19.33 -22.14
CA ARG A 118 -12.20 19.61 -22.71
C ARG A 118 -12.27 20.44 -24.00
N GLY A 119 -11.18 20.58 -24.77
CA GLY A 119 -11.18 21.27 -26.08
C GLY A 119 -10.19 20.66 -27.08
N ARG A 120 -9.95 21.31 -28.24
CA ARG A 120 -9.05 20.87 -29.34
C ARG A 120 -7.64 20.42 -28.89
N THR A 121 -7.24 20.79 -27.69
CA THR A 121 -6.06 20.37 -26.94
C THR A 121 -6.07 18.89 -26.54
N GLY A 122 -7.20 18.29 -26.14
CA GLY A 122 -7.32 16.85 -25.82
C GLY A 122 -7.20 15.94 -27.05
N GLU A 123 -7.54 16.47 -28.23
CA GLU A 123 -7.33 15.79 -29.52
C GLU A 123 -5.88 15.89 -30.02
N LEU A 124 -5.19 17.02 -29.80
CA LEU A 124 -3.77 17.21 -30.13
C LEU A 124 -2.81 16.49 -29.17
N LEU A 125 -3.16 16.41 -27.87
CA LEU A 125 -2.46 15.62 -26.85
C LEU A 125 -2.44 14.13 -27.22
N ARG A 126 -3.54 13.64 -27.80
CA ARG A 126 -3.68 12.25 -28.29
C ARG A 126 -2.79 11.95 -29.51
N THR A 127 -2.34 12.96 -30.26
CA THR A 127 -1.53 12.78 -31.48
C THR A 127 -0.04 13.09 -31.30
N GLU A 128 0.36 13.94 -30.34
CA GLU A 128 1.78 14.20 -30.04
C GLU A 128 2.36 13.34 -28.91
N MET A 129 1.53 12.79 -28.00
CA MET A 129 1.97 11.68 -27.13
C MET A 129 2.32 10.42 -27.95
N GLU A 130 1.81 10.31 -29.18
CA GLU A 130 2.15 9.28 -30.17
C GLU A 130 3.53 9.52 -30.85
N LYS A 131 4.26 10.63 -30.56
CA LYS A 131 5.46 11.09 -31.32
C LYS A 131 6.78 11.28 -30.58
N ARG A 132 6.95 10.79 -29.34
CA ARG A 132 8.26 10.49 -28.69
C ARG A 132 8.90 11.63 -27.86
N GLU A 133 8.72 11.51 -26.55
CA GLU A 133 9.49 12.12 -25.46
C GLU A 133 9.04 13.53 -24.99
N VAL A 134 8.65 13.53 -23.70
CA VAL A 134 8.38 14.63 -22.75
C VAL A 134 7.16 15.54 -22.98
N ALA A 135 6.23 15.50 -22.02
CA ALA A 135 5.38 16.66 -21.71
C ALA A 135 6.29 17.88 -21.46
N LYS A 136 6.01 19.05 -22.05
CA LYS A 136 6.87 20.24 -21.92
C LYS A 136 6.71 20.99 -20.60
N TYR A 137 5.55 20.83 -19.95
CA TYR A 137 5.19 21.50 -18.71
C TYR A 137 4.69 20.45 -17.72
N THR A 138 5.18 20.53 -16.49
CA THR A 138 4.62 19.77 -15.36
C THR A 138 4.22 20.76 -14.28
N THR A 139 3.06 20.55 -13.68
CA THR A 139 2.64 21.29 -12.49
C THR A 139 2.73 20.32 -11.33
N LEU A 140 3.67 20.53 -10.40
CA LEU A 140 3.79 19.76 -9.17
C LEU A 140 2.87 20.34 -8.15
N ALA A 141 2.02 19.46 -7.66
CA ALA A 141 0.78 19.97 -7.25
C ALA A 141 0.24 19.09 -6.10
N ASN A 142 0.69 17.87 -5.79
CA ASN A 142 0.34 17.11 -4.55
C ASN A 142 -1.17 16.81 -4.23
N ALA A 143 -1.94 16.27 -5.20
CA ALA A 143 -3.43 16.29 -5.35
C ALA A 143 -4.16 15.53 -4.28
N SER A 144 -3.54 14.42 -3.98
CA SER A 144 -4.06 13.29 -3.26
C SER A 144 -2.85 12.44 -2.94
N TYR A 145 -2.99 11.63 -1.91
CA TYR A 145 -1.98 10.64 -1.57
C TYR A 145 -2.57 9.28 -1.89
N SER A 146 -1.90 8.53 -2.75
CA SER A 146 -2.31 7.16 -3.03
C SER A 146 -1.92 6.26 -1.86
N ILE A 147 -2.91 5.64 -1.22
CA ILE A 147 -2.65 4.62 -0.20
C ILE A 147 -2.69 3.22 -0.80
N TRP A 148 -1.87 2.33 -0.23
CA TRP A 148 -1.75 0.94 -0.65
C TRP A 148 -1.83 0.04 0.59
N PRO A 149 -3.03 -0.20 1.13
CA PRO A 149 -3.17 -0.99 2.35
C PRO A 149 -2.71 -2.44 2.13
N VAL A 150 -1.87 -2.91 3.05
CA VAL A 150 -1.59 -4.34 3.21
C VAL A 150 -2.78 -5.00 3.88
N MET A 151 -3.20 -6.14 3.36
CA MET A 151 -4.37 -6.88 3.80
C MET A 151 -3.95 -8.26 4.30
N ILE A 152 -4.66 -8.75 5.31
CA ILE A 152 -4.59 -10.14 5.76
C ILE A 152 -6.00 -10.70 5.92
N ASN A 153 -6.21 -11.95 5.50
CA ASN A 153 -7.47 -12.64 5.72
C ASN A 153 -7.76 -12.75 7.22
N LEU A 154 -8.96 -12.38 7.65
CA LEU A 154 -9.32 -12.33 9.06
C LEU A 154 -9.29 -13.70 9.76
N LYS A 155 -9.64 -14.78 9.06
CA LYS A 155 -9.56 -16.14 9.63
C LYS A 155 -8.11 -16.54 9.84
N SER A 156 -7.24 -16.28 8.87
CA SER A 156 -5.80 -16.51 8.98
C SER A 156 -5.20 -15.68 10.12
N TRP A 157 -5.53 -14.39 10.18
CA TRP A 157 -5.11 -13.51 11.28
C TRP A 157 -5.52 -14.07 12.64
N ASN A 158 -6.80 -14.43 12.81
CA ASN A 158 -7.31 -14.90 14.09
C ASN A 158 -6.69 -16.22 14.55
N ALA A 159 -6.25 -17.07 13.61
CA ALA A 159 -5.58 -18.34 13.91
C ALA A 159 -4.16 -18.15 14.47
N PHE A 160 -3.51 -17.00 14.24
CA PHE A 160 -2.16 -16.77 14.75
C PHE A 160 -2.13 -16.56 16.28
N PRO A 161 -1.14 -17.14 16.96
CA PRO A 161 -0.84 -16.80 18.35
C PRO A 161 -0.37 -15.33 18.45
N ALA A 162 -0.46 -14.76 19.65
CA ALA A 162 -0.26 -13.33 19.88
C ALA A 162 1.17 -12.86 19.51
N ASP A 163 2.17 -13.71 19.70
CA ASP A 163 3.56 -13.43 19.34
C ASP A 163 3.73 -13.32 17.82
N LEU A 164 3.09 -14.18 17.02
CA LEU A 164 3.14 -14.10 15.57
C LEU A 164 2.32 -12.92 15.02
N LYS A 165 1.20 -12.57 15.66
CA LYS A 165 0.46 -11.32 15.35
C LYS A 165 1.35 -10.10 15.55
N LYS A 166 2.07 -10.05 16.68
CA LYS A 166 3.02 -8.98 16.97
C LYS A 166 4.15 -8.90 15.93
N VAL A 167 4.68 -10.04 15.49
CA VAL A 167 5.68 -10.07 14.40
C VAL A 167 5.12 -9.43 13.12
N LEU A 168 3.90 -9.81 12.72
CA LEU A 168 3.24 -9.26 11.53
C LEU A 168 2.96 -7.76 11.66
N GLU A 169 2.54 -7.29 12.83
CA GLU A 169 2.32 -5.86 13.12
C GLU A 169 3.62 -5.07 13.07
N GLU A 170 4.69 -5.54 13.71
CA GLU A 170 6.00 -4.87 13.69
C GLU A 170 6.59 -4.82 12.28
N ALA A 171 6.50 -5.93 11.53
CA ALA A 171 6.93 -5.97 10.14
C ALA A 171 6.06 -5.05 9.27
N GLY A 172 4.76 -4.98 9.53
CA GLY A 172 3.82 -4.07 8.85
C GLY A 172 4.15 -2.60 9.10
N ALA A 173 4.46 -2.21 10.35
CA ALA A 173 4.89 -0.85 10.66
C ALA A 173 6.23 -0.48 10.00
N ALA A 174 7.17 -1.44 9.95
CA ALA A 174 8.42 -1.25 9.20
C ALA A 174 8.17 -1.11 7.70
N HIS A 175 7.26 -1.93 7.13
CA HIS A 175 6.82 -1.83 5.74
C HIS A 175 6.25 -0.45 5.44
N GLU A 176 5.31 0.02 6.25
CA GLU A 176 4.71 1.35 6.13
C GLU A 176 5.79 2.44 6.09
N GLY A 177 6.70 2.46 7.08
CA GLY A 177 7.81 3.43 7.11
C GLY A 177 8.70 3.39 5.87
N MET A 178 9.00 2.19 5.35
CA MET A 178 9.76 2.05 4.10
C MET A 178 8.99 2.55 2.89
N THR A 179 7.68 2.27 2.80
CA THR A 179 6.87 2.74 1.66
C THR A 179 6.81 4.27 1.61
N PHE A 180 6.64 4.93 2.75
CA PHE A 180 6.68 6.40 2.82
C PHE A 180 8.06 6.97 2.48
N ALA A 181 9.14 6.41 3.04
CA ALA A 181 10.50 6.86 2.74
C ALA A 181 10.85 6.68 1.25
N ASN A 182 10.47 5.54 0.67
CA ASN A 182 10.71 5.26 -0.75
C ASN A 182 9.88 6.18 -1.65
N ALA A 183 8.61 6.42 -1.32
CA ALA A 183 7.75 7.34 -2.08
C ALA A 183 8.33 8.76 -2.07
N ALA A 184 8.72 9.28 -0.91
CA ALA A 184 9.37 10.59 -0.80
C ALA A 184 10.67 10.67 -1.61
N GLY A 185 11.49 9.61 -1.57
CA GLY A 185 12.71 9.53 -2.37
C GLY A 185 12.46 9.47 -3.88
N GLU A 186 11.47 8.70 -4.33
CA GLU A 186 11.10 8.63 -5.75
C GLU A 186 10.48 9.95 -6.25
N ASP A 187 9.67 10.62 -5.42
CA ASP A 187 9.14 11.95 -5.72
C ASP A 187 10.27 12.97 -5.88
N ASP A 188 11.23 13.01 -4.96
CA ASP A 188 12.38 13.90 -5.03
C ASP A 188 13.22 13.67 -6.29
N GLU A 189 13.53 12.41 -6.61
CA GLU A 189 14.29 12.07 -7.81
C GLU A 189 13.50 12.35 -9.09
N SER A 190 12.19 12.11 -9.09
CA SER A 190 11.30 12.43 -10.22
C SER A 190 11.24 13.94 -10.43
N ILE A 191 11.11 14.74 -9.37
CA ILE A 191 11.11 16.20 -9.43
C ILE A 191 12.45 16.73 -9.95
N LYS A 192 13.59 16.21 -9.45
CA LYS A 192 14.93 16.56 -9.96
C LYS A 192 15.07 16.22 -11.44
N LEU A 193 14.58 15.05 -11.86
CA LEU A 193 14.62 14.62 -13.24
C LEU A 193 13.77 15.52 -14.13
N LEU A 194 12.54 15.85 -13.70
CA LEU A 194 11.64 16.76 -14.40
C LEU A 194 12.27 18.15 -14.54
N ARG A 195 12.82 18.71 -13.46
CA ARG A 195 13.53 20.00 -13.49
C ARG A 195 14.77 19.99 -14.40
N LYS A 196 15.43 18.84 -14.55
CA LYS A 196 16.59 18.69 -15.45
C LYS A 196 16.18 18.52 -16.92
N ARG A 197 15.03 17.88 -17.18
CA ARG A 197 14.57 17.49 -18.53
C ARG A 197 13.55 18.45 -19.15
N GLN A 198 12.85 19.23 -18.34
CA GLN A 198 11.78 20.12 -18.77
C GLN A 198 12.16 21.58 -18.47
N GLU A 199 11.70 22.48 -19.34
CA GLU A 199 11.96 23.91 -19.19
C GLU A 199 11.17 24.54 -18.03
N VAL A 200 10.00 23.99 -17.67
CA VAL A 200 9.12 24.58 -16.65
C VAL A 200 8.44 23.52 -15.77
N VAL A 201 8.76 23.57 -14.48
CA VAL A 201 8.04 22.87 -13.41
C VAL A 201 7.38 23.91 -12.52
N HIS A 202 6.05 24.03 -12.58
CA HIS A 202 5.28 24.96 -11.74
C HIS A 202 4.92 24.31 -10.42
N VAL A 203 5.24 24.94 -9.29
CA VAL A 203 4.74 24.57 -7.96
C VAL A 203 3.71 25.61 -7.57
N LEU A 204 2.54 25.20 -7.09
CA LEU A 204 1.46 26.14 -6.85
C LEU A 204 1.72 27.00 -5.63
N THR A 205 1.28 28.26 -5.71
CA THR A 205 1.29 29.14 -4.56
C THR A 205 0.16 28.78 -3.59
N ALA A 206 0.22 29.32 -2.37
CA ALA A 206 -0.83 29.13 -1.38
C ALA A 206 -2.18 29.68 -1.86
N GLU A 207 -2.18 30.82 -2.56
CA GLU A 207 -3.39 31.43 -3.13
C GLU A 207 -3.97 30.60 -4.27
N GLU A 208 -3.10 30.11 -5.16
CA GLU A 208 -3.51 29.20 -6.22
C GLU A 208 -4.11 27.93 -5.60
N ARG A 209 -3.46 27.34 -4.60
CA ARG A 209 -4.00 26.17 -3.91
C ARG A 209 -5.38 26.42 -3.30
N ALA A 210 -5.56 27.53 -2.59
CA ALA A 210 -6.83 27.85 -1.91
C ALA A 210 -8.00 28.01 -2.90
N GLU A 211 -7.76 28.66 -4.04
CA GLU A 211 -8.76 28.79 -5.10
C GLU A 211 -9.18 27.43 -5.68
N TRP A 212 -8.26 26.47 -5.72
CA TRP A 212 -8.54 25.15 -6.30
C TRP A 212 -9.22 24.22 -5.31
N ALA A 213 -8.82 24.28 -4.05
CA ALA A 213 -9.51 23.60 -2.96
C ALA A 213 -11.00 23.98 -2.94
N LYS A 214 -11.31 25.29 -3.07
CA LYS A 214 -12.69 25.80 -3.14
C LYS A 214 -13.49 25.22 -4.31
N ARG A 215 -12.85 24.94 -5.45
CA ARG A 215 -13.54 24.34 -6.62
C ARG A 215 -13.93 22.88 -6.38
N MET A 216 -13.35 22.23 -5.37
CA MET A 216 -13.71 20.87 -4.98
C MET A 216 -14.76 20.81 -3.88
N ASP A 217 -15.31 21.93 -3.41
CA ASP A 217 -16.33 21.93 -2.33
C ASP A 217 -17.51 21.02 -2.65
N ALA A 218 -17.95 20.96 -3.91
CA ALA A 218 -19.02 20.04 -4.33
C ALA A 218 -18.63 18.56 -4.21
N VAL A 219 -17.39 18.20 -4.56
CA VAL A 219 -16.86 16.83 -4.44
C VAL A 219 -16.71 16.44 -2.98
N ARG A 220 -16.25 17.37 -2.14
CA ARG A 220 -16.11 17.21 -0.69
C ARG A 220 -17.47 17.01 -0.02
N ALA A 221 -18.46 17.80 -0.38
CA ALA A 221 -19.83 17.68 0.10
C ALA A 221 -20.46 16.34 -0.32
N GLU A 222 -20.25 15.92 -1.57
CA GLU A 222 -20.71 14.63 -2.06
C GLU A 222 -20.06 13.47 -1.28
N TRP A 223 -18.74 13.50 -1.09
CA TRP A 223 -18.05 12.50 -0.27
C TRP A 223 -18.60 12.46 1.16
N LEU A 224 -18.74 13.61 1.82
CA LEU A 224 -19.26 13.67 3.19
C LEU A 224 -20.69 13.12 3.29
N SER A 225 -21.52 13.36 2.26
CA SER A 225 -22.86 12.78 2.20
C SER A 225 -22.87 11.25 2.14
N ARG A 226 -21.86 10.65 1.47
CA ARG A 226 -21.70 9.19 1.38
C ARG A 226 -21.02 8.61 2.62
N ALA A 227 -20.04 9.32 3.18
CA ALA A 227 -19.24 8.89 4.32
C ALA A 227 -19.96 9.07 5.67
N GLY A 228 -21.01 9.91 5.73
CA GLY A 228 -21.86 10.06 6.89
C GLY A 228 -21.16 10.67 8.10
N LYS A 229 -21.62 10.32 9.30
CA LYS A 229 -21.11 10.86 10.57
C LYS A 229 -19.64 10.51 10.77
N GLU A 230 -19.27 9.28 10.42
CA GLU A 230 -17.91 8.75 10.52
C GLU A 230 -16.94 9.59 9.69
N GLY A 231 -17.32 9.97 8.46
CA GLY A 231 -16.51 10.88 7.64
C GLY A 231 -16.26 12.23 8.30
N GLY A 232 -17.31 12.83 8.90
CA GLY A 232 -17.20 14.10 9.62
C GLY A 232 -16.35 14.03 10.89
N ASP A 233 -16.40 12.90 11.60
CA ASP A 233 -15.57 12.68 12.79
C ASP A 233 -14.09 12.47 12.42
N VAL A 234 -13.81 11.76 11.31
CA VAL A 234 -12.45 11.61 10.78
C VAL A 234 -11.86 12.95 10.37
N LEU A 235 -12.61 13.79 9.65
CA LEU A 235 -12.18 15.14 9.27
C LEU A 235 -11.76 15.97 10.50
N LYS A 236 -12.60 15.99 11.55
CA LYS A 236 -12.26 16.67 12.82
C LYS A 236 -11.01 16.10 13.47
N TRP A 237 -10.84 14.78 13.45
CA TRP A 237 -9.69 14.12 14.08
C TRP A 237 -8.37 14.48 13.37
N ILE A 238 -8.38 14.54 12.04
CA ILE A 238 -7.19 14.91 11.26
C ILE A 238 -6.96 16.43 11.16
N GLY A 239 -7.81 17.23 11.82
CA GLY A 239 -7.70 18.69 11.83
C GLY A 239 -8.17 19.38 10.54
N GLU A 240 -8.85 18.65 9.66
CA GLU A 240 -9.42 19.18 8.43
C GLU A 240 -10.89 19.58 8.70
N GLY A 241 -11.17 20.88 8.65
CA GLY A 241 -12.52 21.41 8.83
C GLY A 241 -13.09 21.84 7.48
N TRP A 242 -14.10 21.13 6.99
CA TRP A 242 -14.96 21.58 5.89
C TRP A 242 -16.34 21.96 6.43
#